data_AF-A0AAU6YNK9-F1
#
_entry.id   AF-A0AAU6YNK9-F1
#
_cell.length_a   1.000
_cell.length_b   1.000
_cell.length_c   1.000
_cell.angle_alpha   90.00
_cell.angle_beta   90.00
_cell.angle_gamma   90.00
#
_symmetry.space_group_name_H-M   'P 1'
#
loop_
_entity.id
_entity.type
_entity.pdbx_description
1 polymer ?
#
loop_
_entity_poly.entity_id
_entity_poly.type
_entity_poly.pdbx_seq_one_letter_code
_entity_poly.pdbx_strand_id
1 'polypeptide(L)' 'MSQEAFADRCGFARTYMSRIETGGANPSINAIKVLADALGVSISALFEGM' A
#
# COMPACT_ATOMS: atom_id res chain seq x y z
N MET A 1 -11.92 7.37 -1.58
CA MET A 1 -10.81 7.82 -0.70
C MET A 1 -9.70 8.35 -1.60
N SER A 2 -9.06 9.48 -1.27
CA SER A 2 -7.92 9.99 -2.03
C SER A 2 -6.63 9.23 -1.69
N GLN A 3 -5.61 9.29 -2.54
CA GLN A 3 -4.28 8.71 -2.29
C GLN A 3 -3.68 9.25 -0.97
N GLU A 4 -3.82 10.55 -0.72
CA GLU A 4 -3.34 11.20 0.49
C GLU A 4 -4.03 10.66 1.74
N ALA A 5 -5.37 10.60 1.73
CA ALA A 5 -6.14 10.04 2.84
C ALA A 5 -5.82 8.54 3.08
N PHE A 6 -5.51 7.78 2.02
CA PHE A 6 -5.11 6.39 2.17
C PHE A 6 -3.68 6.25 2.70
N ALA A 7 -2.76 7.10 2.26
CA ALA A 7 -1.41 7.16 2.80
C ALA A 7 -1.42 7.48 4.29
N ASP A 8 -2.21 8.48 4.70
CA ASP A 8 -2.42 8.83 6.11
C ASP A 8 -3.00 7.66 6.92
N ARG A 9 -4.00 6.96 6.36
CA ARG A 9 -4.57 5.75 6.98
C ARG A 9 -3.53 4.64 7.19
N CYS A 10 -2.57 4.52 6.28
CA CYS A 10 -1.49 3.54 6.36
C CYS A 10 -0.31 4.03 7.22
N GLY A 11 -0.31 5.29 7.68
CA GLY A 11 0.85 5.90 8.33
C GLY A 11 2.04 6.10 7.39
N PHE A 12 1.79 6.26 6.09
CA PHE A 12 2.79 6.43 5.05
C PHE A 12 2.86 7.87 4.57
N ALA A 13 4.06 8.31 4.20
CA ALA A 13 4.19 9.55 3.44
C ALA A 13 3.47 9.41 2.09
N ARG A 14 2.71 10.43 1.67
CA ARG A 14 2.05 10.45 0.36
C ARG A 14 3.02 10.16 -0.80
N THR A 15 4.25 10.66 -0.73
CA THR A 15 5.30 10.41 -1.73
C THR A 15 5.72 8.94 -1.78
N TYR A 16 5.74 8.24 -0.64
CA TYR A 16 5.98 6.81 -0.60
C TYR A 16 4.81 6.05 -1.24
N MET A 17 3.57 6.38 -0.89
CA MET A 17 2.38 5.79 -1.51
C MET A 17 2.39 5.95 -3.05
N SER A 18 2.69 7.16 -3.54
CA SER A 18 2.80 7.41 -4.99
C SER A 18 3.88 6.55 -5.67
N ARG A 19 5.00 6.27 -4.99
CA ARG A 19 6.03 5.38 -5.54
C ARG A 19 5.59 3.92 -5.53
N ILE A 20 4.82 3.47 -4.55
CA ILE A 20 4.24 2.11 -4.54
C ILE A 20 3.31 1.94 -5.75
N GLU A 21 2.36 2.86 -5.92
CA GLU A 21 1.34 2.78 -6.98
C GLU A 21 1.92 2.85 -8.40
N THR A 22 3.07 3.51 -8.56
CA THR A 22 3.76 3.64 -9.86
C THR A 22 4.87 2.61 -10.06
N GLY A 23 5.04 1.65 -9.15
CA GLY A 23 6.11 0.64 -9.21
C GLY A 23 7.52 1.18 -8.94
N GLY A 24 7.64 2.43 -8.51
CA GLY A 24 8.90 3.09 -8.17
C GLY A 24 9.42 2.78 -6.77
N ALA A 25 8.78 1.89 -6.01
CA ALA A 25 9.21 1.43 -4.69
C ALA A 25 9.16 -0.10 -4.59
N ASN A 26 10.05 -0.67 -3.77
CA ASN A 26 10.00 -2.06 -3.32
C ASN A 26 9.58 -2.08 -1.84
N PRO A 27 8.28 -2.28 -1.51
CA PRO A 27 7.80 -2.24 -0.14
C PRO A 27 8.33 -3.42 0.68
N SER A 28 8.60 -3.19 1.97
CA SER A 28 8.90 -4.31 2.88
C SER A 28 7.64 -5.16 3.12
N ILE A 29 7.81 -6.41 3.57
CA ILE A 29 6.69 -7.28 3.95
C ILE A 29 5.78 -6.61 4.99
N ASN A 30 6.36 -5.85 5.94
CA ASN A 30 5.58 -5.09 6.91
C ASN A 30 4.73 -4.00 6.25
N ALA A 31 5.26 -3.29 5.26
CA ALA A 31 4.48 -2.30 4.51
C ALA A 31 3.34 -2.95 3.72
N ILE A 32 3.59 -4.13 3.11
CA ILE A 32 2.57 -4.92 2.42
C ILE A 32 1.46 -5.35 3.38
N LYS A 33 1.80 -5.79 4.60
CA LYS A 33 0.82 -6.12 5.65
C LYS A 33 -0.05 -4.91 6.00
N VAL A 34 0.56 -3.74 6.20
CA VAL A 34 -0.17 -2.50 6.51
C VAL A 34 -1.14 -2.13 5.38
N LEU A 35 -0.71 -2.24 4.12
CA LEU A 35 -1.58 -1.99 2.96
C LEU A 35 -2.77 -2.95 2.93
N ALA A 36 -2.52 -4.25 3.12
CA ALA A 36 -3.56 -5.28 3.13
C ALA A 36 -4.58 -5.01 4.25
N ASP A 37 -4.11 -4.69 5.46
CA ASP A 37 -4.95 -4.36 6.61
C ASP A 37 -5.78 -3.10 6.38
N ALA A 38 -5.17 -2.05 5.81
CA ALA A 38 -5.86 -0.81 5.50
C ALA A 38 -6.90 -0.98 4.39
N LEU A 39 -6.71 -1.92 3.46
CA LEU A 39 -7.67 -2.29 2.43
C LEU A 39 -8.72 -3.29 2.91
N GLY A 40 -8.49 -3.98 4.04
CA GLY A 40 -9.38 -5.02 4.55
C GLY A 40 -9.34 -6.31 3.74
N VAL A 41 -8.20 -6.61 3.11
CA VAL A 41 -7.99 -7.80 2.28
C VAL A 41 -6.86 -8.67 2.84
N SER A 42 -6.76 -9.92 2.38
CA SER A 42 -5.60 -10.75 2.67
C SER A 42 -4.37 -10.23 1.91
N ILE A 43 -3.17 -10.54 2.40
CA ILE A 43 -1.93 -10.25 1.66
C ILE A 43 -1.95 -10.90 0.27
N SER A 44 -2.48 -12.13 0.15
CA SER A 44 -2.54 -12.85 -1.13
C SER A 44 -3.32 -12.09 -2.20
N ALA A 45 -4.38 -11.37 -1.83
CA ALA A 45 -5.19 -10.58 -2.75
C ALA A 45 -4.39 -9.44 -3.41
N LEU A 46 -3.34 -8.93 -2.76
CA LEU A 46 -2.46 -7.90 -3.33
C LEU A 46 -1.59 -8.42 -4.48
N PHE A 47 -1.49 -9.74 -4.63
CA PHE A 47 -0.64 -10.40 -5.61
C PHE A 47 -1.45 -11.16 -6.68
N GLU A 48 -2.77 -11.05 -6.67
CA GLU A 48 -3.63 -11.65 -7.70
C GLU A 48 -3.38 -10.99 -9.06
N GLY A 49 -3.18 -11.80 -10.10
CA GLY A 49 -2.96 -11.32 -11.46
C GLY A 49 -1.52 -10.93 -11.80
N MET A 50 -0.57 -11.17 -10.90
CA MET A 50 0.85 -11.20 -11.24
C MET A 50 1.27 -12.50 -11.95
#